data_AF-A0A971BGK4-F1
#
_entry.id   AF-A0A971BGK4-F1
#
_cell.length_a   1.000
_cell.length_b   1.000
_cell.length_c   1.000
_cell.angle_alpha   90.00
_cell.angle_beta   90.00
_cell.angle_gamma   90.00
#
_symmetry.space_group_name_H-M   'P 1'
#
loop_
_entity.id
_entity.type
_entity.pdbx_description
1 polymer ?
#
loop_
_entity_poly.entity_id
_entity_poly.type
_entity_poly.pdbx_seq_one_letter_code
_entity_poly.pdbx_strand_id
1 'polypeptide(L)'
;DPAGAVKIARYEVATGEWTFARYPLDAVASPAADWVGLSEITLLPDGHSVAIVERDNAIAGGARQKLIYGVDLADPSVEFKPFGETLDTVGKTLLRDALGVLDRNSIAVPDKLEGVAITTDRRVFLATDNDGVDENYGETLFVPLGRTWRAFRD
;
A
#
# COMPACT_ATOMS: atom_id res chain seq x y z
N ASP A 1 -6.26 -8.14 -14.46
CA ASP A 1 -4.83 -8.33 -14.83
C ASP A 1 -4.49 -9.82 -14.83
N PRO A 2 -3.36 -10.26 -15.40
CA PRO A 2 -2.81 -11.58 -15.10
C PRO A 2 -2.77 -11.80 -13.58
N ALA A 3 -2.95 -13.05 -13.16
CA ALA A 3 -2.87 -13.42 -11.75
C ALA A 3 -1.55 -12.96 -11.13
N GLY A 4 -1.59 -12.47 -9.88
CA GLY A 4 -0.41 -11.96 -9.16
C GLY A 4 0.01 -10.54 -9.55
N ALA A 5 -0.80 -9.81 -10.32
CA ALA A 5 -0.51 -8.42 -10.65
C ALA A 5 -1.75 -7.55 -10.70
N VAL A 6 -1.56 -6.26 -10.46
CA VAL A 6 -2.55 -5.18 -10.67
C VAL A 6 -1.89 -4.07 -11.50
N LYS A 7 -2.57 -2.92 -11.65
CA LYS A 7 -2.03 -1.75 -12.36
C LYS A 7 -1.89 -0.57 -11.42
N ILE A 8 -0.84 0.23 -11.62
CA ILE A 8 -0.83 1.63 -11.22
C ILE A 8 -1.24 2.43 -12.44
N ALA A 9 -2.20 3.33 -12.27
CA ALA A 9 -2.70 4.20 -13.32
C ALA A 9 -2.20 5.63 -13.08
N ARG A 10 -1.82 6.31 -14.17
CA ARG A 10 -1.43 7.71 -14.19
C ARG A 10 -2.41 8.45 -15.10
N TYR A 11 -2.98 9.52 -14.57
CA TYR A 11 -3.87 10.41 -15.32
C TYR A 11 -3.13 11.70 -15.67
N GLU A 12 -3.02 12.00 -16.96
CA GLU A 12 -2.51 13.28 -17.44
C GLU A 12 -3.67 14.28 -17.53
N VAL A 13 -3.65 15.32 -16.69
CA VAL A 13 -4.75 16.29 -16.60
C VAL A 13 -4.82 17.17 -17.85
N ALA A 14 -3.67 17.48 -18.47
CA ALA A 14 -3.63 18.35 -19.64
C ALA A 14 -4.28 17.71 -20.87
N THR A 15 -4.14 16.39 -21.05
CA THR A 15 -4.66 15.65 -22.20
C THR A 15 -5.91 14.82 -21.87
N GLY A 16 -6.15 14.54 -20.60
CA GLY A 16 -7.21 13.65 -20.13
C GLY A 16 -6.93 12.16 -20.37
N GLU A 17 -5.67 11.81 -20.60
CA GLU A 17 -5.28 10.44 -20.95
C GLU A 17 -4.88 9.61 -19.73
N TRP A 18 -5.15 8.31 -19.81
CA TRP A 18 -4.71 7.34 -18.82
C TRP A 18 -3.58 6.47 -19.37
N THR A 19 -2.52 6.36 -18.59
CA THR A 19 -1.40 5.45 -18.84
C THR A 19 -1.20 4.54 -17.64
N PHE A 20 -0.59 3.37 -17.85
CA PHE A 20 -0.56 2.30 -16.87
C PHE A 20 0.81 1.63 -16.83
N ALA A 21 1.21 1.22 -15.63
CA ALA A 21 2.26 0.26 -15.40
C ALA A 21 1.72 -0.90 -14.56
N ARG A 22 2.35 -2.07 -14.66
CA ARG A 22 2.00 -3.24 -13.85
C ARG A 22 2.65 -3.14 -12.48
N TYR A 23 1.90 -3.47 -11.45
CA TYR A 23 2.39 -3.65 -10.09
C TYR A 23 2.33 -5.14 -9.71
N PRO A 24 3.45 -5.78 -9.33
CA PRO A 24 3.47 -7.17 -8.91
C PRO A 24 3.00 -7.30 -7.46
N LEU A 25 1.99 -8.14 -7.22
CA LEU A 25 1.55 -8.49 -5.88
C LEU A 25 2.44 -9.60 -5.31
N ASP A 26 2.67 -9.58 -4.00
CA ASP A 26 3.24 -10.71 -3.30
C ASP A 26 2.26 -11.89 -3.34
N ALA A 27 2.81 -13.10 -3.25
CA ALA A 27 1.99 -14.28 -3.02
C ALA A 27 1.28 -14.17 -1.65
N VAL A 28 0.09 -14.77 -1.56
CA VAL A 28 -0.64 -14.88 -0.30
C VAL A 28 0.17 -15.73 0.68
N ALA A 29 0.66 -15.13 1.75
CA ALA A 29 1.48 -15.79 2.76
C ALA A 29 0.64 -16.40 3.89
N SER A 30 -0.54 -15.83 4.16
CA SER A 30 -1.43 -16.33 5.19
C SER A 30 -2.28 -17.51 4.69
N PRO A 31 -2.34 -18.64 5.41
CA PRO A 31 -3.30 -19.70 5.11
C PRO A 31 -4.74 -19.32 5.48
N ALA A 32 -4.93 -18.20 6.18
CA ALA A 32 -6.24 -17.66 6.57
C ALA A 32 -6.68 -16.47 5.69
N ALA A 33 -5.92 -16.18 4.63
CA ALA A 33 -6.27 -15.16 3.65
C ALA A 33 -6.59 -15.79 2.30
N ASP A 34 -7.50 -15.17 1.58
CA ASP A 34 -7.88 -15.56 0.21
C ASP A 34 -7.09 -14.75 -0.82
N TRP A 35 -6.70 -13.52 -0.49
CA TRP A 35 -6.05 -12.60 -1.42
C TRP A 35 -5.08 -11.65 -0.76
N VAL A 36 -4.18 -11.09 -1.59
CA VAL A 36 -3.34 -9.92 -1.29
C VAL A 36 -3.66 -8.84 -2.32
N GLY A 37 -3.77 -7.60 -1.87
CA GLY A 37 -4.23 -6.47 -2.69
C GLY A 37 -3.73 -5.13 -2.17
N LEU A 38 -4.03 -4.08 -2.94
CA LEU A 38 -3.63 -2.70 -2.62
C LEU A 38 -4.78 -1.94 -1.98
N SER A 39 -4.45 -1.04 -1.06
CA SER A 39 -5.47 -0.31 -0.27
C SER A 39 -5.19 1.18 -0.10
N GLU A 40 -4.00 1.67 -0.42
CA GLU A 40 -3.63 3.08 -0.24
C GLU A 40 -2.43 3.43 -1.14
N ILE A 41 -2.35 4.69 -1.57
CA ILE A 41 -1.22 5.26 -2.31
C ILE A 41 -0.95 6.71 -1.89
N THR A 42 0.27 6.97 -1.41
CA THR A 42 0.68 8.30 -0.93
C THR A 42 2.02 8.73 -1.50
N LEU A 43 2.11 9.97 -1.99
CA LEU A 43 3.35 10.56 -2.51
C LEU A 43 4.40 10.69 -1.41
N LEU A 44 5.61 10.23 -1.68
CA LEU A 44 6.77 10.38 -0.80
C LEU A 44 7.39 11.77 -0.92
N PRO A 45 8.15 12.24 0.10
CA PRO A 45 8.72 13.59 0.09
C PRO A 45 9.75 13.90 -1.01
N ASP A 46 10.22 12.90 -1.76
CA ASP A 46 11.08 13.10 -2.92
C ASP A 46 10.32 13.64 -4.14
N GLY A 47 8.99 13.55 -4.13
CA GLY A 47 8.09 14.09 -5.15
C GLY A 47 7.93 13.20 -6.38
N HIS A 48 8.52 12.00 -6.40
CA HIS A 48 8.39 11.08 -7.54
C HIS A 48 8.15 9.63 -7.12
N SER A 49 8.46 9.25 -5.88
CA SER A 49 8.15 7.93 -5.35
C SER A 49 6.81 7.95 -4.61
N VAL A 50 6.16 6.79 -4.52
CA VAL A 50 4.94 6.61 -3.72
C VAL A 50 5.11 5.49 -2.71
N ALA A 51 4.47 5.63 -1.54
CA ALA A 51 4.21 4.56 -0.61
C ALA A 51 2.86 3.92 -0.95
N ILE A 52 2.82 2.61 -1.10
CA ILE A 52 1.62 1.83 -1.41
C ILE A 52 1.42 0.81 -0.30
N VAL A 53 0.20 0.73 0.23
CA VAL A 53 -0.14 -0.35 1.16
C VAL A 53 -0.54 -1.59 0.35
N GLU A 54 0.14 -2.69 0.64
CA GLU A 54 -0.18 -4.04 0.16
C GLU A 54 -0.48 -4.95 1.35
N ARG A 55 -1.63 -5.60 1.32
CA ARG A 55 -2.13 -6.38 2.46
C ARG A 55 -2.88 -7.63 2.06
N ASP A 56 -2.79 -8.65 2.90
CA ASP A 56 -3.72 -9.79 2.86
C ASP A 56 -5.06 -9.41 3.49
N ASN A 57 -6.13 -10.16 3.22
CA ASN A 57 -7.46 -9.96 3.85
C ASN A 57 -7.68 -10.75 5.15
N ALA A 58 -6.61 -11.20 5.81
CA ALA A 58 -6.74 -11.87 7.09
C ALA A 58 -6.70 -10.87 8.25
N ILE A 59 -7.34 -11.27 9.37
CA ILE A 59 -7.43 -10.51 10.62
C ILE A 59 -6.78 -11.27 11.78
N ALA A 60 -6.58 -10.59 12.91
CA ALA A 60 -6.01 -11.11 14.14
C ALA A 60 -4.75 -11.97 13.90
N GLY A 61 -4.64 -13.11 14.58
CA GLY A 61 -3.53 -14.05 14.42
C GLY A 61 -3.44 -14.73 13.05
N GLY A 62 -4.39 -14.47 12.14
CA GLY A 62 -4.34 -14.89 10.74
C GLY A 62 -3.56 -13.94 9.84
N ALA A 63 -3.47 -12.64 10.16
CA ALA A 63 -2.79 -11.66 9.31
C ALA A 63 -1.28 -11.94 9.18
N ARG A 64 -0.75 -11.89 7.96
CA ARG A 64 0.68 -12.07 7.65
C ARG A 64 1.25 -10.95 6.77
N GLN A 65 0.41 -10.19 6.09
CA GLN A 65 0.82 -9.10 5.21
C GLN A 65 0.01 -7.84 5.50
N LYS A 66 0.69 -6.84 6.06
CA LYS A 66 0.22 -5.45 6.22
C LYS A 66 1.42 -4.54 5.91
N LEU A 67 1.82 -4.52 4.64
CA LEU A 67 3.12 -4.00 4.19
C LEU A 67 2.94 -2.65 3.51
N ILE A 68 3.95 -1.80 3.64
CA ILE A 68 4.06 -0.53 2.92
C ILE A 68 5.28 -0.65 2.01
N TYR A 69 5.03 -0.59 0.70
CA TYR A 69 6.05 -0.64 -0.33
C TYR A 69 6.30 0.74 -0.94
N GLY A 70 7.54 1.05 -1.26
CA GLY A 70 7.96 2.21 -2.03
C GLY A 70 8.09 1.84 -3.50
N VAL A 71 7.53 2.67 -4.38
CA VAL A 71 7.64 2.55 -5.84
C VAL A 71 8.12 3.88 -6.41
N ASP A 72 9.24 3.88 -7.15
CA ASP A 72 9.73 5.04 -7.89
C ASP A 72 8.98 5.17 -9.22
N LEU A 73 8.17 6.22 -9.38
CA LEU A 73 7.41 6.45 -10.60
C LEU A 73 8.23 7.13 -11.72
N ALA A 74 9.49 7.50 -11.42
CA ALA A 74 10.45 8.10 -12.33
C ALA A 74 11.56 7.12 -12.76
N ASP A 75 11.43 5.82 -12.44
CA ASP A 75 12.34 4.78 -12.93
C ASP A 75 12.37 4.80 -14.47
N PRO A 76 13.52 5.11 -15.10
CA PRO A 76 13.62 5.23 -16.56
C PRO A 76 13.47 3.89 -17.28
N SER A 77 13.48 2.77 -16.56
CA SER A 77 13.24 1.43 -17.12
C SER A 77 11.76 1.06 -17.22
N VAL A 78 10.85 1.88 -16.68
CA VAL A 78 9.41 1.62 -16.67
C VAL A 78 8.67 2.71 -17.42
N GLU A 79 8.05 2.34 -18.54
CA GLU A 79 7.15 3.22 -19.26
C GLU A 79 5.70 2.98 -18.83
N PHE A 80 4.98 4.07 -18.53
CA PHE A 80 3.53 4.04 -18.35
C PHE A 80 2.87 4.10 -19.72
N LYS A 81 2.19 3.02 -20.11
CA LYS A 81 1.67 2.82 -21.49
C LYS A 81 0.15 2.93 -21.55
N PRO A 82 -0.44 3.22 -22.72
CA PRO A 82 -1.89 3.20 -22.92
C PRO A 82 -2.55 1.87 -22.51
N PHE A 83 -3.84 1.94 -22.20
CA PHE A 83 -4.62 0.75 -21.89
C PHE A 83 -4.62 -0.25 -23.06
N GLY A 84 -4.44 -1.54 -22.76
CA GLY A 84 -4.47 -2.61 -23.75
C GLY A 84 -3.09 -2.99 -24.30
N GLU A 85 -2.05 -2.21 -24.02
CA GLU A 85 -0.67 -2.53 -24.40
C GLU A 85 0.01 -3.51 -23.42
N THR A 86 1.18 -4.02 -23.83
CA THR A 86 2.05 -4.79 -22.95
C THR A 86 2.74 -3.85 -21.97
N LEU A 87 2.22 -3.81 -20.74
CA LEU A 87 2.70 -2.92 -19.68
C LEU A 87 4.02 -3.39 -19.08
N ASP A 88 4.93 -2.43 -18.85
CA ASP A 88 6.13 -2.65 -18.04
C ASP A 88 5.75 -2.85 -16.56
N THR A 89 6.64 -3.46 -15.79
CA THR A 89 6.39 -3.76 -14.37
C THR A 89 7.26 -2.89 -13.48
N VAL A 90 6.62 -2.18 -12.54
CA VAL A 90 7.34 -1.37 -11.55
C VAL A 90 8.13 -2.26 -10.58
N GLY A 91 9.31 -1.81 -10.17
CA GLY A 91 9.99 -2.32 -8.98
C GLY A 91 9.33 -1.81 -7.71
N LYS A 92 9.42 -2.59 -6.62
CA LYS A 92 8.97 -2.17 -5.29
C LYS A 92 10.01 -2.50 -4.23
N THR A 93 10.14 -1.63 -3.23
CA THR A 93 11.05 -1.80 -2.07
C THR A 93 10.24 -1.77 -0.80
N LEU A 94 10.42 -2.73 0.10
CA LEU A 94 9.73 -2.69 1.40
C LEU A 94 10.20 -1.45 2.16
N LEU A 95 9.23 -0.66 2.64
CA LEU A 95 9.49 0.49 3.51
C LEU A 95 9.16 0.17 4.95
N ARG A 96 8.09 -0.61 5.16
CA ARG A 96 7.61 -0.93 6.49
C ARG A 96 6.72 -2.17 6.51
N ASP A 97 6.99 -3.06 7.46
CA ASP A 97 5.98 -4.00 7.97
C ASP A 97 5.16 -3.34 9.11
N ALA A 98 3.85 -3.20 8.91
CA ALA A 98 2.93 -2.59 9.86
C ALA A 98 2.27 -3.58 10.82
N LEU A 99 2.46 -4.90 10.67
CA LEU A 99 1.81 -5.90 11.54
C LEU A 99 2.07 -5.64 13.01
N GLY A 100 3.34 -5.48 13.39
CA GLY A 100 3.69 -5.23 14.79
C GLY A 100 3.21 -3.87 15.30
N VAL A 101 2.96 -2.90 14.42
CA VAL A 101 2.33 -1.62 14.81
C VAL A 101 0.85 -1.84 15.11
N LEU A 102 0.14 -2.52 14.21
CA LEU A 102 -1.29 -2.79 14.36
C LEU A 102 -1.56 -3.66 15.59
N ASP A 103 -0.80 -4.75 15.76
CA ASP A 103 -0.92 -5.67 16.90
C ASP A 103 -0.75 -4.98 18.25
N ARG A 104 0.15 -3.98 18.34
CA ARG A 104 0.37 -3.22 19.58
C ARG A 104 -0.68 -2.14 19.86
N ASN A 105 -1.39 -1.67 18.85
CA ASN A 105 -2.29 -0.52 18.98
C ASN A 105 -3.77 -0.88 18.85
N SER A 106 -4.09 -2.14 18.51
CA SER A 106 -5.44 -2.62 18.26
C SER A 106 -5.83 -3.71 19.25
N ILE A 107 -7.13 -3.93 19.45
CA ILE A 107 -7.62 -5.12 20.17
C ILE A 107 -7.29 -6.43 19.45
N ALA A 108 -7.16 -6.38 18.12
CA ALA A 108 -6.67 -7.45 17.25
C ALA A 108 -6.23 -6.81 15.92
N VAL A 109 -5.26 -7.41 15.22
CA VAL A 109 -4.82 -6.90 13.90
C VAL A 109 -6.03 -6.79 12.98
N PRO A 110 -6.40 -5.58 12.51
CA PRO A 110 -7.57 -5.41 11.68
C PRO A 110 -7.32 -5.95 10.28
N ASP A 111 -8.41 -6.14 9.54
CA ASP A 111 -8.35 -6.32 8.10
C ASP A 111 -7.67 -5.06 7.53
N LYS A 112 -8.41 -3.97 7.47
CA LYS A 112 -8.15 -2.85 6.59
C LYS A 112 -7.15 -1.83 7.12
N LEU A 113 -5.88 -2.02 6.81
CA LEU A 113 -4.92 -0.92 6.75
C LEU A 113 -5.17 -0.16 5.45
N GLU A 114 -5.75 1.03 5.50
CA GLU A 114 -6.16 1.79 4.30
C GLU A 114 -5.77 3.27 4.35
N GLY A 115 -4.88 3.64 5.27
CA GLY A 115 -4.38 5.01 5.35
C GLY A 115 -2.91 5.05 5.69
N VAL A 116 -2.17 5.80 4.88
CA VAL A 116 -0.80 6.25 5.14
C VAL A 116 -0.77 7.71 4.75
N ALA A 117 -0.37 8.60 5.64
CA ALA A 117 -0.30 10.02 5.34
C ALA A 117 1.04 10.60 5.78
N ILE A 118 1.58 11.54 5.00
CA ILE A 118 2.85 12.19 5.27
C ILE A 118 2.65 13.70 5.36
N THR A 119 2.98 14.28 6.50
CA THR A 119 2.91 15.74 6.69
C THR A 119 4.10 16.45 6.04
N THR A 120 3.99 17.77 5.85
CA THR A 120 5.07 18.61 5.29
C THR A 120 6.35 18.58 6.12
N ASP A 121 6.24 18.41 7.44
CA ASP A 121 7.39 18.21 8.33
C ASP A 121 7.87 16.74 8.37
N ARG A 122 7.35 15.87 7.49
CA ARG A 122 7.71 14.46 7.29
C ARG A 122 7.30 13.51 8.41
N ARG A 123 6.17 13.74 9.09
CA ARG A 123 5.58 12.71 9.99
C ARG A 123 4.73 11.76 9.18
N VAL A 124 4.83 10.48 9.49
CA VAL A 124 4.02 9.41 8.90
C VAL A 124 2.93 9.02 9.89
N PHE A 125 1.71 8.97 9.40
CA PHE A 125 0.55 8.44 10.12
C PHE A 125 0.00 7.25 9.38
N LEU A 126 -0.52 6.29 10.14
CA LEU A 126 -1.25 5.14 9.66
C LEU A 126 -2.71 5.26 10.10
N ALA A 127 -3.65 4.87 9.26
CA ALA A 127 -5.07 4.73 9.62
C ALA A 127 -5.66 3.41 9.15
N THR A 128 -6.68 2.92 9.86
CA THR A 128 -7.44 1.73 9.47
C THR A 128 -8.89 2.08 9.20
N ASP A 129 -9.47 1.43 8.21
CA ASP A 129 -10.92 1.45 8.01
C ASP A 129 -11.56 0.30 8.82
N ASN A 130 -12.74 0.55 9.36
CA ASN A 130 -13.50 -0.42 10.13
C ASN A 130 -14.75 -0.92 9.40
N ASP A 131 -14.98 -0.50 8.15
CA ASP A 131 -16.13 -0.89 7.33
C ASP A 131 -17.50 -0.69 8.02
N GLY A 132 -17.60 0.23 8.97
CA GLY A 132 -18.82 0.37 9.77
C GLY A 132 -19.20 -0.91 10.53
N VAL A 133 -18.19 -1.64 11.03
CA VAL A 133 -18.25 -2.92 11.77
C VAL A 133 -18.47 -4.18 10.93
N ASP A 134 -18.59 -4.08 9.61
CA ASP A 134 -18.68 -5.28 8.77
C ASP A 134 -17.33 -6.00 8.75
N GLU A 135 -17.34 -7.29 9.11
CA GLU A 135 -16.15 -8.15 9.21
C GLU A 135 -14.97 -7.56 10.03
N ASN A 136 -15.24 -6.59 10.91
CA ASN A 136 -14.22 -5.80 11.59
C ASN A 136 -14.62 -5.46 13.04
N TYR A 137 -13.66 -4.99 13.84
CA TYR A 137 -13.84 -4.82 15.28
C TYR A 137 -14.47 -3.48 15.69
N GLY A 138 -14.85 -2.64 14.73
CA GLY A 138 -15.40 -1.30 14.94
C GLY A 138 -14.40 -0.25 15.42
N GLU A 139 -13.16 -0.64 15.72
CA GLU A 139 -12.06 0.27 16.03
C GLU A 139 -11.46 0.87 14.75
N THR A 140 -11.28 2.19 14.75
CA THR A 140 -10.45 2.89 13.76
C THR A 140 -9.17 3.34 14.46
N LEU A 141 -8.04 2.85 13.97
CA LEU A 141 -6.74 3.25 14.45
C LEU A 141 -6.27 4.50 13.72
N PHE A 142 -5.62 5.40 14.45
CA PHE A 142 -4.86 6.51 13.89
C PHE A 142 -3.53 6.62 14.64
N VAL A 143 -2.45 6.11 14.03
CA VAL A 143 -1.18 5.85 14.73
C VAL A 143 -0.03 6.64 14.09
N PRO A 144 0.71 7.45 14.85
CA PRO A 144 1.94 8.06 14.36
C PRO A 144 3.08 7.02 14.29
N LEU A 145 3.73 6.90 13.13
CA LEU A 145 4.92 6.05 12.95
C LEU A 145 6.24 6.82 13.18
N GLY A 146 6.13 8.13 13.42
CA GLY A 146 7.27 9.02 13.57
C GLY A 146 7.64 9.68 12.24
N ARG A 147 8.91 10.05 12.08
CA ARG A 147 9.39 10.74 10.89
C ARG A 147 9.70 9.76 9.76
N THR A 148 9.58 10.15 8.49
CA THR A 148 9.81 9.24 7.33
C THR A 148 11.10 8.45 7.42
N TRP A 149 12.22 9.07 7.80
CA TRP A 149 13.53 8.41 7.94
C TRP A 149 13.64 7.41 9.10
N ARG A 150 12.62 7.31 9.97
CA ARG A 150 12.48 6.28 11.01
C ARG A 150 11.33 5.33 10.71
N ALA A 151 10.23 5.86 10.19
CA ALA A 151 9.02 5.10 9.87
C ALA A 151 9.24 4.13 8.70
N PHE A 152 10.08 4.51 7.73
CA PHE A 152 10.37 3.74 6.52
C PHE A 152 11.80 3.18 6.50
N ARG A 153 12.28 2.74 7.66
CA ARG A 153 13.47 1.90 7.76
C ARG A 153 12.99 0.51 8.16
N ASP A 154 13.28 -0.47 7.33
CA ASP A 154 13.27 -1.88 7.74
C ASP A 154 14.47 -2.19 8.64
#